data_AF-A0A0P9TG59-F1
#
_entry.id   AF-A0A0P9TG59-F1
#
_cell.length_a   1.000
_cell.length_b   1.000
_cell.length_c   1.000
_cell.angle_alpha   90.00
_cell.angle_beta   90.00
_cell.angle_gamma   90.00
#
_symmetry.space_group_name_H-M   'P 1'
#
loop_
_entity.id
_entity.type
_entity.pdbx_description
1 polymer ?
#
loop_
_entity_poly.entity_id
_entity_poly.type
_entity_poly.pdbx_seq_one_letter_code
_entity_poly.pdbx_strand_id
1 'polypeptide(L)'
;MLDALMQNLGLSAFSLKGFGPLLLEGTWMTIKLAVLSLALSILLGLIGASAKLSSSALLRVPAQIYTTLIRGIPDLVLMLLIFYSLQTWLTMLTDAMEWEYIEINPFGAGVITLGFIYGAYFTETFRGAILSVPRGQVEAATAYGLKRGQRFRYVVFPQMMRYALPGIGNNWQVLLKATALVSIIGLADLVKASQDAGKSTYQLFYFLVLAALIYLLITSASNFALRWAERHYAAGSREAQR
;
A
#
# COMPACT_ATOMS: atom_id res chain seq x y z
N MET A 1 -7.63 36.83 -5.76
CA MET A 1 -7.76 37.08 -7.21
C MET A 1 -8.45 35.92 -7.92
N LEU A 2 -8.02 34.67 -7.75
CA LEU A 2 -8.68 33.49 -8.34
C LEU A 2 -10.11 33.29 -7.82
N ASP A 3 -10.35 33.41 -6.51
CA ASP A 3 -11.69 33.26 -5.93
C ASP A 3 -12.69 34.31 -6.43
N ALA A 4 -12.25 35.56 -6.57
CA ALA A 4 -13.08 36.64 -7.13
C ALA A 4 -13.40 36.41 -8.61
N LEU A 5 -12.46 35.83 -9.37
CA LEU A 5 -12.64 35.48 -10.78
C LEU A 5 -13.62 34.30 -10.94
N MET A 6 -13.53 33.30 -10.07
CA MET A 6 -14.46 32.17 -10.00
C MET A 6 -15.87 32.60 -9.58
N GLN A 7 -15.97 33.59 -8.67
CA GLN A 7 -17.23 34.17 -8.24
C GLN A 7 -17.93 34.93 -9.37
N ASN A 8 -17.18 35.68 -10.19
CA ASN A 8 -17.70 36.36 -11.38
C ASN A 8 -18.12 35.41 -12.52
N LEU A 9 -17.51 34.22 -12.59
CA LEU A 9 -17.86 33.19 -13.58
C LEU A 9 -19.02 32.28 -13.15
N GLY A 10 -19.67 32.54 -12.00
CA GLY A 10 -20.69 31.63 -11.45
C GLY A 10 -20.13 30.29 -10.96
N LEU A 11 -18.80 30.18 -10.87
CA LEU A 11 -18.04 29.02 -10.39
C LEU A 11 -17.71 29.16 -8.89
N SER A 12 -18.50 29.93 -8.13
CA SER A 12 -18.34 30.07 -6.68
C SER A 12 -18.42 28.73 -5.95
N ALA A 13 -19.13 27.76 -6.53
CA ALA A 13 -19.15 26.37 -6.09
C ALA A 13 -17.77 25.68 -6.15
N PHE A 14 -16.84 26.14 -6.99
CA PHE A 14 -15.47 25.62 -7.12
C PHE A 14 -14.43 26.42 -6.31
N SER A 15 -14.84 27.49 -5.63
CA SER A 15 -13.92 28.21 -4.74
C SER A 15 -13.56 27.31 -3.56
N LEU A 16 -12.26 27.12 -3.33
CA LEU A 16 -11.75 26.33 -2.22
C LEU A 16 -11.89 27.06 -0.87
N LYS A 17 -12.47 28.27 -0.85
CA LYS A 17 -12.69 29.09 0.36
C LYS A 17 -11.44 29.24 1.25
N GLY A 18 -10.26 29.27 0.64
CA GLY A 18 -8.97 29.33 1.35
C GLY A 18 -8.42 27.99 1.88
N PHE A 19 -9.14 26.87 1.73
CA PHE A 19 -8.71 25.54 2.20
C PHE A 19 -7.81 24.76 1.22
N GLY A 20 -7.46 25.36 0.08
CA GLY A 20 -6.55 24.75 -0.90
C GLY A 20 -5.21 24.25 -0.31
N PRO A 21 -4.51 25.06 0.50
CA PRO A 21 -3.27 24.62 1.16
C PRO A 21 -3.48 23.41 2.09
N LEU A 22 -4.56 23.41 2.87
CA LEU A 22 -4.90 22.31 3.79
C LEU A 22 -5.16 21.00 3.02
N LEU A 23 -5.90 21.08 1.91
CA LEU A 23 -6.16 19.91 1.06
C LEU A 23 -4.89 19.42 0.37
N LEU A 24 -4.00 20.32 -0.04
CA LEU A 24 -2.71 19.96 -0.64
C LEU A 24 -1.80 19.26 0.38
N GLU A 25 -1.76 19.77 1.62
CA GLU A 25 -1.00 19.14 2.71
C GLU A 25 -1.56 17.76 3.05
N GLY A 26 -2.89 17.64 3.20
CA GLY A 26 -3.54 16.35 3.39
C GLY A 26 -3.28 15.37 2.24
N THR A 27 -3.31 15.85 1.00
CA THR A 27 -2.96 15.06 -0.20
C THR A 27 -1.52 14.57 -0.14
N TRP A 28 -0.58 15.45 0.20
CA TRP A 28 0.82 15.09 0.35
C TRP A 28 1.02 14.05 1.45
N MET A 29 0.33 14.20 2.58
CA MET A 29 0.35 13.24 3.68
C MET A 29 -0.17 11.87 3.24
N THR A 30 -1.29 11.83 2.52
CA THR A 30 -1.86 10.60 1.95
C THR A 30 -0.86 9.90 1.02
N ILE A 31 -0.22 10.63 0.10
CA ILE A 31 0.76 10.06 -0.83
C ILE A 31 1.98 9.52 -0.07
N LYS A 32 2.51 10.31 0.87
CA LYS A 32 3.67 9.93 1.68
C LYS A 32 3.39 8.68 2.49
N LEU A 33 2.23 8.60 3.14
CA LEU A 33 1.78 7.42 3.87
C LEU A 33 1.68 6.21 2.93
N ALA A 34 0.97 6.34 1.81
CA ALA A 34 0.78 5.25 0.86
C ALA A 34 2.10 4.67 0.35
N VAL A 35 3.05 5.53 -0.04
CA VAL A 35 4.34 5.10 -0.59
C VAL A 35 5.21 4.39 0.45
N LEU A 36 5.29 4.92 1.68
CA LEU A 36 6.08 4.26 2.74
C LEU A 36 5.44 2.96 3.20
N SER A 37 4.11 2.91 3.34
CA SER A 37 3.39 1.68 3.63
C SER A 37 3.59 0.65 2.51
N LEU A 38 3.52 1.05 1.24
CA LEU A 38 3.78 0.17 0.11
C LEU A 38 5.20 -0.42 0.18
N ALA A 39 6.21 0.41 0.45
CA ALA A 39 7.60 -0.06 0.55
C ALA A 39 7.75 -1.12 1.66
N LEU A 40 7.16 -0.86 2.84
CA LEU A 40 7.15 -1.81 3.94
C LEU A 40 6.36 -3.08 3.60
N SER A 41 5.19 -2.96 2.96
CA SER A 41 4.39 -4.12 2.54
C SER A 41 5.09 -4.98 1.48
N ILE A 42 5.82 -4.39 0.54
CA ILE A 42 6.61 -5.14 -0.44
C ILE A 42 7.72 -5.90 0.29
N LEU A 43 8.42 -5.27 1.23
CA LEU A 43 9.47 -5.91 2.01
C LEU A 43 8.92 -7.09 2.83
N LEU A 44 7.85 -6.87 3.60
CA LEU A 44 7.19 -7.93 4.37
C LEU A 44 6.61 -9.01 3.46
N GLY A 45 6.07 -8.62 2.29
CA GLY A 45 5.55 -9.52 1.28
C GLY A 45 6.60 -10.46 0.71
N LEU A 46 7.79 -9.95 0.39
CA LEU A 46 8.89 -10.78 -0.10
C LEU A 46 9.42 -11.73 0.98
N ILE A 47 9.54 -11.26 2.22
CA ILE A 47 9.92 -12.09 3.38
C ILE A 47 8.88 -13.20 3.59
N GLY A 48 7.60 -12.83 3.64
CA GLY A 48 6.49 -13.76 3.83
C GLY A 48 6.40 -14.79 2.69
N ALA A 49 6.56 -14.36 1.44
CA ALA A 49 6.53 -15.26 0.29
C ALA A 49 7.68 -16.27 0.34
N SER A 50 8.88 -15.80 0.69
CA SER A 50 10.06 -16.66 0.88
C SER A 50 9.86 -17.66 2.01
N ALA A 51 9.28 -17.24 3.13
CA ALA A 51 8.95 -18.12 4.26
C ALA A 51 7.92 -19.19 3.87
N LYS A 52 6.87 -18.83 3.13
CA LYS A 52 5.84 -19.77 2.67
C LYS A 52 6.34 -20.78 1.64
N LEU A 53 7.31 -20.40 0.81
CA LEU A 53 7.95 -21.27 -0.18
C LEU A 53 9.08 -22.13 0.43
N SER A 54 9.43 -21.91 1.70
CA SER A 54 10.44 -22.70 2.38
C SER A 54 10.00 -24.15 2.59
N SER A 55 10.96 -25.07 2.57
CA SER A 55 10.74 -26.46 2.96
C SER A 55 10.51 -26.60 4.47
N SER A 56 11.04 -25.69 5.28
CA SER A 56 10.91 -25.72 6.73
C SER A 56 9.51 -25.37 7.21
N ALA A 57 8.88 -26.27 7.97
CA ALA A 57 7.58 -26.04 8.58
C ALA A 57 7.61 -24.86 9.57
N LEU A 58 8.74 -24.62 10.25
CA LEU A 58 8.90 -23.52 11.21
C LEU A 58 8.77 -22.13 10.57
N LEU A 59 9.10 -22.00 9.28
CA LEU A 59 8.93 -20.75 8.55
C LEU A 59 7.58 -20.70 7.83
N ARG A 60 7.17 -21.83 7.23
CA ARG A 60 5.96 -21.91 6.41
C ARG A 60 4.68 -21.76 7.23
N VAL A 61 4.60 -22.40 8.40
CA VAL A 61 3.38 -22.41 9.22
C VAL A 61 3.05 -21.03 9.78
N PRO A 62 3.96 -20.29 10.44
CA PRO A 62 3.66 -18.94 10.92
C PRO A 62 3.30 -17.98 9.78
N ALA A 63 4.01 -18.04 8.65
CA ALA A 63 3.69 -17.21 7.49
C ALA A 63 2.31 -17.54 6.90
N GLN A 64 1.92 -18.82 6.87
CA GLN A 64 0.56 -19.23 6.49
C GLN A 64 -0.49 -18.64 7.43
N ILE A 65 -0.31 -18.82 8.75
CA ILE A 65 -1.22 -18.28 9.78
C ILE A 65 -1.37 -16.77 9.64
N TYR A 66 -0.25 -16.04 9.57
CA TYR A 66 -0.23 -14.59 9.36
C TYR A 66 -1.05 -14.19 8.13
N THR A 67 -0.76 -14.80 6.96
CA THR A 67 -1.51 -14.44 5.73
C THR A 67 -2.98 -14.80 5.78
N THR A 68 -3.35 -15.92 6.40
CA THR A 68 -4.74 -16.37 6.50
C THR A 68 -5.53 -15.46 7.43
N LEU A 69 -4.98 -15.12 8.61
CA LEU A 69 -5.67 -14.26 9.58
C LEU A 69 -5.84 -12.85 9.04
N ILE A 70 -4.76 -12.24 8.55
CA ILE A 70 -4.78 -10.84 8.12
C ILE A 70 -5.69 -10.64 6.90
N ARG A 71 -5.70 -11.58 5.96
CA ARG A 71 -6.59 -11.50 4.79
C ARG A 71 -8.01 -11.99 5.06
N GLY A 72 -8.26 -12.59 6.22
CA GLY A 72 -9.57 -13.11 6.63
C GLY A 72 -10.36 -12.14 7.52
N ILE A 73 -9.71 -11.14 8.11
CA ILE A 73 -10.32 -10.15 9.00
C ILE A 73 -10.47 -8.82 8.24
N PRO A 74 -11.56 -8.06 8.44
CA PRO A 74 -11.72 -6.75 7.82
C PRO A 74 -10.58 -5.78 8.15
N ASP A 75 -10.05 -5.10 7.13
CA ASP A 75 -8.91 -4.18 7.24
C ASP A 75 -9.11 -3.10 8.32
N LEU A 76 -10.31 -2.53 8.42
CA LEU A 76 -10.62 -1.51 9.45
C LEU A 76 -10.47 -2.06 10.87
N VAL A 77 -10.94 -3.29 11.12
CA VAL A 77 -10.83 -3.93 12.44
C VAL A 77 -9.37 -4.16 12.78
N LEU A 78 -8.57 -4.66 11.83
CA LEU A 78 -7.14 -4.85 12.02
C LEU A 78 -6.42 -3.53 12.27
N MET A 79 -6.79 -2.46 11.55
CA MET A 79 -6.18 -1.15 11.75
C MET A 79 -6.38 -0.63 13.16
N LEU A 80 -7.62 -0.70 13.67
CA LEU A 80 -7.91 -0.28 15.05
C LEU A 80 -7.19 -1.16 16.06
N LEU A 81 -7.24 -2.49 15.89
CA LEU A 81 -6.57 -3.43 16.80
C LEU A 81 -5.06 -3.19 16.84
N ILE A 82 -4.40 -3.11 15.68
CA ILE A 82 -2.95 -2.91 15.61
C ILE A 82 -2.59 -1.53 16.17
N PHE A 83 -3.29 -0.47 15.77
CA PHE A 83 -2.97 0.88 16.22
C PHE A 83 -3.03 1.02 17.75
N TYR A 84 -4.17 0.64 18.37
CA TYR A 84 -4.33 0.77 19.81
C TYR A 84 -3.42 -0.20 20.57
N SER A 85 -3.27 -1.43 20.07
CA SER A 85 -2.38 -2.40 20.71
C SER A 85 -0.93 -1.95 20.62
N LEU A 86 -0.48 -1.40 19.49
CA LEU A 86 0.93 -1.01 19.29
C LEU A 86 1.38 0.02 20.33
N GLN A 87 0.53 1.00 20.65
CA GLN A 87 0.81 1.95 21.73
C GLN A 87 0.89 1.23 23.09
N THR A 88 -0.05 0.34 23.40
CA THR A 88 -0.05 -0.43 24.66
C THR A 88 1.20 -1.31 24.80
N TRP A 89 1.57 -2.04 23.76
CA TRP A 89 2.78 -2.88 23.74
C TRP A 89 4.04 -2.04 23.89
N LEU A 90 4.09 -0.86 23.25
CA LEU A 90 5.23 0.04 23.39
C LEU A 90 5.34 0.56 24.82
N THR A 91 4.24 1.00 25.44
CA THR A 91 4.22 1.43 26.84
C THR A 91 4.69 0.30 27.77
N MET A 92 4.18 -0.92 27.60
CA MET A 92 4.63 -2.07 28.39
C MET A 92 6.14 -2.33 28.23
N LEU A 93 6.68 -2.17 27.02
CA LEU A 93 8.11 -2.33 26.74
C LEU A 93 8.93 -1.20 27.37
N THR A 94 8.51 0.06 27.24
CA THR A 94 9.22 1.21 27.82
C THR A 94 9.22 1.11 29.34
N ASP A 95 8.10 0.72 29.95
CA ASP A 95 7.99 0.52 31.39
C ASP A 95 8.91 -0.61 31.88
N ALA A 96 8.94 -1.74 31.16
CA ALA A 96 9.81 -2.87 31.49
C ALA A 96 11.31 -2.56 31.34
N MET A 97 11.65 -1.61 30.46
CA MET A 97 13.04 -1.17 30.19
C MET A 97 13.41 0.11 30.97
N GLU A 98 12.51 0.61 31.83
CA GLU A 98 12.65 1.88 32.57
C GLU A 98 12.96 3.08 31.65
N TRP A 99 12.43 3.06 30.43
CA TRP A 99 12.53 4.16 29.48
C TRP A 99 11.41 5.18 29.68
N GLU A 100 11.65 6.42 29.25
CA GLU A 100 10.60 7.42 29.19
C GLU A 100 9.45 6.96 28.29
N TYR A 101 8.23 7.39 28.63
CA TYR A 101 7.05 7.09 27.84
C TYR A 101 7.22 7.62 26.40
N ILE A 102 7.10 6.72 25.42
CA ILE A 102 7.15 7.05 24.00
C ILE A 102 5.74 7.00 23.42
N GLU A 103 5.26 8.14 22.94
CA GLU A 103 4.03 8.22 22.17
C GLU A 103 4.31 7.94 20.68
N ILE A 104 3.56 7.01 20.10
CA ILE A 104 3.71 6.69 18.68
C ILE A 104 2.98 7.73 17.85
N ASN A 105 3.74 8.43 17.01
CA ASN A 105 3.15 9.34 16.04
C ASN A 105 2.16 8.60 15.10
N PRO A 106 0.93 9.13 14.89
CA PRO A 106 -0.08 8.48 14.05
C PRO A 106 0.38 8.12 12.64
N PHE A 107 1.29 8.91 12.06
CA PHE A 107 1.89 8.62 10.77
C PHE A 107 2.72 7.33 10.80
N GLY A 108 3.61 7.19 11.80
CA GLY A 108 4.46 6.01 11.96
C GLY A 108 3.62 4.76 12.25
N ALA A 109 2.65 4.88 13.14
CA ALA A 109 1.69 3.81 13.42
C ALA A 109 0.91 3.40 12.16
N GLY A 110 0.45 4.37 11.37
CA GLY A 110 -0.23 4.13 10.08
C GLY A 110 0.66 3.40 9.08
N VAL A 111 1.94 3.81 8.95
CA VAL A 111 2.91 3.14 8.07
C VAL A 111 3.09 1.68 8.46
N ILE A 112 3.34 1.41 9.75
CA ILE A 112 3.54 0.05 10.27
C ILE A 112 2.28 -0.79 10.09
N THR A 113 1.12 -0.23 10.43
CA THR A 113 -0.16 -0.94 10.40
C THR A 113 -0.56 -1.31 8.98
N LEU A 114 -0.60 -0.34 8.05
CA LEU A 114 -0.87 -0.62 6.64
C LEU A 114 0.22 -1.52 6.04
N GLY A 115 1.48 -1.26 6.39
CA GLY A 115 2.63 -2.07 6.00
C GLY A 115 2.43 -3.56 6.31
N PHE A 116 2.03 -3.85 7.55
CA PHE A 116 1.78 -5.19 8.06
C PHE A 116 0.52 -5.82 7.47
N ILE A 117 -0.58 -5.08 7.32
CA ILE A 117 -1.81 -5.60 6.71
C ILE A 117 -1.55 -5.96 5.25
N TYR A 118 -1.09 -4.98 4.44
CA TYR A 118 -0.85 -5.18 3.02
C TYR A 118 0.35 -6.09 2.74
N GLY A 119 1.30 -6.23 3.68
CA GLY A 119 2.36 -7.23 3.59
C GLY A 119 1.85 -8.67 3.45
N ALA A 120 0.69 -8.99 4.04
CA ALA A 120 0.05 -10.29 3.87
C ALA A 120 -0.52 -10.49 2.46
N TYR A 121 -1.12 -9.44 1.89
CA TYR A 121 -1.63 -9.46 0.51
C TYR A 121 -0.49 -9.54 -0.51
N PHE A 122 0.60 -8.80 -0.29
CA PHE A 122 1.81 -8.86 -1.12
C PHE A 122 2.51 -10.22 -0.99
N THR A 123 2.52 -10.84 0.19
CA THR A 123 3.03 -12.22 0.38
C THR A 123 2.39 -13.18 -0.60
N GLU A 124 1.06 -13.15 -0.71
CA GLU A 124 0.31 -14.07 -1.57
C GLU A 124 0.45 -13.71 -3.04
N THR A 125 0.59 -12.43 -3.35
CA THR A 125 0.88 -11.95 -4.71
C THR A 125 2.24 -12.46 -5.20
N PHE A 126 3.31 -12.28 -4.40
CA PHE A 126 4.64 -12.74 -4.76
C PHE A 126 4.74 -14.27 -4.76
N ARG A 127 4.12 -14.95 -3.78
CA ARG A 127 4.08 -16.41 -3.75
C ARG A 127 3.40 -16.98 -4.99
N GLY A 128 2.22 -16.45 -5.35
CA GLY A 128 1.49 -16.85 -6.55
C GLY A 128 2.30 -16.59 -7.83
N ALA A 129 2.95 -15.43 -7.92
CA ALA A 129 3.79 -15.08 -9.06
C ALA A 129 5.02 -15.99 -9.22
N ILE A 130 5.70 -16.34 -8.12
CA ILE A 130 6.84 -17.28 -8.16
C ILE A 130 6.38 -18.67 -8.61
N LEU A 131 5.25 -19.15 -8.09
CA LEU A 131 4.70 -20.46 -8.47
C LEU A 131 4.16 -20.51 -9.91
N SER A 132 3.88 -19.36 -10.51
CA SER A 132 3.43 -19.26 -11.90
C SER A 132 4.57 -19.39 -12.92
N VAL A 133 5.83 -19.33 -12.49
CA VAL A 133 6.98 -19.54 -13.37
C VAL A 133 7.06 -21.02 -13.77
N PRO A 134 7.11 -21.36 -15.08
CA PRO A 134 7.17 -22.75 -15.53
C PRO A 134 8.37 -23.51 -14.94
N ARG A 135 8.13 -24.70 -14.36
CA ARG A 135 9.18 -25.51 -13.74
C ARG A 135 10.31 -25.87 -14.70
N GLY A 136 10.00 -26.14 -15.97
CA GLY A 136 10.99 -26.44 -17.01
C GLY A 136 12.04 -25.33 -17.20
N GLN A 137 11.69 -24.06 -17.01
CA GLN A 137 12.65 -22.94 -17.07
C GLN A 137 13.63 -23.00 -15.88
N VAL A 138 13.13 -23.35 -14.70
CA VAL A 138 13.94 -23.51 -13.48
C VAL A 138 14.86 -24.74 -13.57
N GLU A 139 14.36 -25.83 -14.15
CA GLU A 139 15.11 -27.06 -14.40
C GLU A 139 16.18 -26.86 -15.46
N ALA A 140 15.87 -26.23 -16.60
CA ALA A 140 16.83 -25.88 -17.65
C ALA A 140 17.95 -24.97 -17.12
N ALA A 141 17.61 -23.96 -16.32
CA ALA A 141 18.58 -23.11 -15.64
C ALA A 141 19.51 -23.89 -14.69
N THR A 142 18.99 -24.96 -14.07
CA THR A 142 19.77 -25.85 -13.20
C THR A 142 20.71 -26.72 -14.02
N ALA A 143 20.23 -27.29 -15.13
CA ALA A 143 21.03 -28.09 -16.06
C ALA A 143 22.15 -27.27 -16.73
N TYR A 144 21.91 -25.97 -16.97
CA TYR A 144 22.91 -25.02 -17.46
C TYR A 144 23.97 -24.65 -16.40
N GLY A 145 23.82 -25.10 -15.15
CA GLY A 145 24.80 -24.87 -14.08
C GLY A 145 24.61 -23.58 -13.28
N LEU A 146 23.47 -22.88 -13.40
CA LEU A 146 23.23 -21.67 -12.61
C LEU A 146 23.04 -21.98 -11.12
N LYS A 147 23.80 -21.27 -10.26
CA LYS A 147 23.60 -21.31 -8.80
C LYS A 147 22.21 -20.77 -8.44
N ARG A 148 21.70 -21.14 -7.25
CA ARG A 148 20.34 -20.75 -6.79
C ARG A 148 20.05 -19.26 -6.94
N GLY A 149 20.98 -18.39 -6.52
CA GLY A 149 20.82 -16.93 -6.65
C GLY A 149 20.85 -16.43 -8.10
N GLN A 150 21.70 -17.02 -8.96
CA GLN A 150 21.76 -16.68 -10.39
C GLN A 150 20.48 -17.09 -11.11
N ARG A 151 20.00 -18.30 -10.84
CA ARG A 151 18.73 -18.83 -11.38
C ARG A 151 17.54 -17.96 -10.95
N PHE A 152 17.50 -17.51 -9.69
CA PHE A 152 16.50 -16.54 -9.28
C PHE A 152 16.62 -15.22 -10.03
N ARG A 153 17.80 -14.59 -10.02
CA ARG A 153 18.03 -13.26 -10.61
C ARG A 153 17.79 -13.21 -12.12
N TYR A 154 18.25 -14.21 -12.86
CA TYR A 154 18.25 -14.18 -14.33
C TYR A 154 17.06 -14.89 -14.97
N VAL A 155 16.44 -15.85 -14.29
CA VAL A 155 15.38 -16.68 -14.89
C VAL A 155 14.06 -16.48 -14.17
N VAL A 156 14.01 -16.70 -12.85
CA VAL A 156 12.74 -16.65 -12.11
C VAL A 156 12.25 -15.21 -11.94
N PHE A 157 13.11 -14.29 -11.48
CA PHE A 157 12.73 -12.92 -11.12
C PHE A 157 12.11 -12.14 -12.29
N PRO A 158 12.71 -12.12 -13.50
CA PRO A 158 12.11 -11.40 -14.63
C PRO A 158 10.76 -11.98 -15.06
N GLN A 159 10.61 -13.31 -14.99
CA GLN A 159 9.37 -13.99 -15.36
C GLN A 159 8.29 -13.82 -14.30
N MET A 160 8.60 -13.99 -13.02
CA MET A 160 7.64 -13.78 -11.93
C MET A 160 7.13 -12.35 -11.91
N MET A 161 7.94 -11.36 -12.29
CA MET A 161 7.51 -9.96 -12.25
C MET A 161 6.34 -9.69 -13.20
N ARG A 162 6.27 -10.41 -14.33
CA ARG A 162 5.13 -10.36 -15.25
C ARG A 162 3.83 -10.79 -14.59
N TYR A 163 3.90 -11.83 -13.75
CA TYR A 163 2.75 -12.33 -13.00
C TYR A 163 2.45 -11.49 -11.75
N ALA A 164 3.49 -10.91 -11.12
CA ALA A 164 3.35 -10.13 -9.90
C ALA A 164 2.77 -8.73 -10.17
N LEU A 165 3.15 -8.06 -11.26
CA LEU A 165 2.80 -6.66 -11.52
C LEU A 165 1.30 -6.35 -11.49
N PRO A 166 0.41 -7.15 -12.12
CA PRO A 166 -1.03 -6.92 -12.01
C PRO A 166 -1.53 -6.99 -10.56
N GLY A 167 -1.01 -7.94 -9.77
CA GLY A 167 -1.34 -8.08 -8.36
C GLY A 167 -0.77 -6.95 -7.49
N ILE A 168 0.45 -6.50 -7.78
CA ILE A 168 1.08 -5.33 -7.14
C ILE A 168 0.22 -4.08 -7.40
N GLY A 169 -0.21 -3.87 -8.65
CA GLY A 169 -1.05 -2.75 -9.04
C GLY A 169 -2.41 -2.76 -8.34
N ASN A 170 -3.05 -3.93 -8.24
CA ASN A 170 -4.29 -4.08 -7.49
C ASN A 170 -4.11 -3.76 -6.00
N ASN A 171 -3.12 -4.37 -5.34
CA ASN A 171 -2.86 -4.12 -3.92
C ASN A 171 -2.47 -2.66 -3.65
N TRP A 172 -1.75 -2.01 -4.56
CA TRP A 172 -1.46 -0.58 -4.48
C TRP A 172 -2.74 0.27 -4.44
N GLN A 173 -3.68 0.01 -5.36
CA GLN A 173 -4.93 0.78 -5.40
C GLN A 173 -5.76 0.59 -4.13
N VAL A 174 -5.78 -0.63 -3.58
CA VAL A 174 -6.51 -0.92 -2.34
C VAL A 174 -5.80 -0.24 -1.16
N LEU A 175 -4.49 -0.36 -1.04
CA LEU A 175 -3.68 0.30 -0.01
C LEU A 175 -3.86 1.83 -0.03
N LEU A 176 -3.79 2.43 -1.23
CA LEU A 176 -3.99 3.87 -1.39
C LEU A 176 -5.36 4.31 -0.85
N LYS A 177 -6.42 3.55 -1.12
CA LYS A 177 -7.77 3.85 -0.58
C LYS A 177 -7.84 3.60 0.93
N ALA A 178 -7.15 2.58 1.44
CA ALA A 178 -7.12 2.29 2.87
C ALA A 178 -6.40 3.35 3.70
N THR A 179 -5.54 4.19 3.10
CA THR A 179 -4.98 5.36 3.79
C THR A 179 -6.06 6.26 4.38
N ALA A 180 -7.22 6.38 3.72
CA ALA A 180 -8.36 7.15 4.21
C ALA A 180 -8.87 6.65 5.58
N LEU A 181 -8.68 5.37 5.89
CA LEU A 181 -9.10 4.79 7.16
C LEU A 181 -8.14 5.18 8.30
N VAL A 182 -6.92 5.60 7.98
CA VAL A 182 -5.94 6.12 8.96
C VAL A 182 -6.38 7.49 9.51
N SER A 183 -7.25 8.21 8.81
CA SER A 183 -7.88 9.43 9.33
C SER A 183 -8.71 9.19 10.59
N ILE A 184 -9.27 7.98 10.75
CA ILE A 184 -10.09 7.58 11.91
C ILE A 184 -9.24 7.51 13.17
N ILE A 185 -7.96 7.12 13.04
CA ILE A 185 -6.99 7.05 14.13
C ILE A 185 -6.21 8.36 14.35
N GLY A 186 -6.71 9.46 13.78
CA GLY A 186 -6.24 10.82 14.09
C GLY A 186 -5.15 11.36 13.18
N LEU A 187 -4.80 10.69 12.08
CA LEU A 187 -3.87 11.26 11.10
C LEU A 187 -4.56 12.37 10.28
N ALA A 188 -3.88 13.52 10.15
CA ALA A 188 -4.30 14.61 9.29
C ALA A 188 -3.97 14.32 7.81
N ASP A 189 -4.76 13.45 7.19
CA ASP A 189 -4.68 13.11 5.78
C ASP A 189 -5.70 13.91 4.92
N LEU A 190 -5.83 13.56 3.63
CA LEU A 190 -6.79 14.22 2.73
C LEU A 190 -8.24 14.11 3.21
N VAL A 191 -8.66 12.97 3.76
CA VAL A 191 -10.03 12.79 4.25
C VAL A 191 -10.27 13.68 5.45
N LYS A 192 -9.32 13.71 6.39
CA LYS A 192 -9.39 14.58 7.56
C LYS A 192 -9.42 16.06 7.18
N ALA A 193 -8.52 16.49 6.29
CA ALA A 193 -8.49 17.85 5.75
C ALA A 193 -9.83 18.26 5.11
N SER A 194 -10.44 17.34 4.36
CA SER A 194 -11.73 17.57 3.69
C SER A 194 -12.90 17.63 4.68
N GLN A 195 -12.88 16.81 5.73
CA GLN A 195 -13.86 16.86 6.81
C GLN A 195 -13.74 18.18 7.60
N ASP A 196 -12.53 18.63 7.91
CA ASP A 196 -12.30 19.84 8.70
C ASP A 196 -12.71 21.09 7.90
N ALA A 197 -12.34 21.17 6.61
CA ALA A 197 -12.81 22.22 5.70
C ALA A 197 -14.34 22.19 5.51
N GLY A 198 -14.91 21.00 5.34
CA GLY A 198 -16.34 20.79 5.20
C GLY A 198 -17.16 21.22 6.43
N LYS A 199 -16.64 20.94 7.63
CA LYS A 199 -17.25 21.36 8.90
C LYS A 199 -17.16 22.87 9.10
N SER A 200 -16.00 23.48 8.81
CA SER A 200 -15.80 24.92 8.96
C SER A 200 -16.66 25.75 8.01
N THR A 201 -16.93 25.23 6.81
CA THR A 201 -17.70 25.93 5.76
C THR A 201 -19.16 25.51 5.66
N TYR A 202 -19.60 24.54 6.49
CA TYR A 202 -20.90 23.87 6.40
C TYR A 202 -21.18 23.23 5.02
N GLN A 203 -20.13 22.84 4.29
CA GLN A 203 -20.21 22.26 2.95
C GLN A 203 -19.50 20.90 2.88
N LEU A 204 -19.77 20.02 3.84
CA LEU A 204 -19.11 18.70 3.95
C LEU A 204 -19.20 17.86 2.66
N PHE A 205 -20.38 17.81 2.04
CA PHE A 205 -20.57 17.05 0.80
C PHE A 205 -19.62 17.51 -0.32
N TYR A 206 -19.48 18.83 -0.50
CA TYR A 206 -18.61 19.41 -1.52
C TYR A 206 -17.14 19.02 -1.32
N PHE A 207 -16.62 19.17 -0.10
CA PHE A 207 -15.23 18.82 0.20
C PHE A 207 -14.96 17.32 0.11
N LEU A 208 -15.92 16.46 0.44
CA LEU A 208 -15.78 15.00 0.25
C LEU A 208 -15.79 14.60 -1.23
N VAL A 209 -16.61 15.24 -2.06
CA VAL A 209 -16.56 15.05 -3.53
C VAL A 209 -15.20 15.48 -4.07
N LEU A 210 -14.68 16.62 -3.61
CA LEU A 210 -13.35 17.08 -3.99
C LEU A 210 -12.25 16.09 -3.57
N ALA A 211 -12.31 15.56 -2.35
CA ALA A 211 -11.41 14.51 -1.89
C ALA A 211 -11.46 13.27 -2.79
N ALA A 212 -12.67 12.82 -3.16
CA ALA A 212 -12.87 11.67 -4.04
C ALA A 212 -12.27 11.90 -5.43
N LEU A 213 -12.41 13.11 -5.98
CA LEU A 213 -11.78 13.50 -7.25
C LEU A 213 -10.25 13.49 -7.14
N ILE A 214 -9.69 13.98 -6.03
CA ILE A 214 -8.23 13.94 -5.79
C ILE A 214 -7.75 12.48 -5.68
N TYR A 215 -8.42 11.62 -4.93
CA TYR A 215 -8.10 10.18 -4.89
C TYR A 215 -8.17 9.53 -6.28
N LEU A 216 -9.17 9.89 -7.09
CA LEU A 216 -9.32 9.40 -8.46
C LEU A 216 -8.16 9.86 -9.35
N LEU A 217 -7.73 11.12 -9.22
CA LEU A 217 -6.56 11.66 -9.94
C LEU A 217 -5.28 10.93 -9.56
N ILE A 218 -5.02 10.75 -8.26
CA ILE A 218 -3.83 10.02 -7.77
C ILE A 218 -3.85 8.57 -8.28
N THR A 219 -5.00 7.90 -8.20
CA THR A 219 -5.15 6.51 -8.67
C THR A 219 -4.94 6.42 -10.18
N SER A 220 -5.49 7.35 -10.95
CA SER A 220 -5.36 7.38 -12.42
C SER A 220 -3.92 7.64 -12.85
N ALA A 221 -3.23 8.57 -12.19
CA ALA A 221 -1.81 8.83 -12.41
C ALA A 221 -0.95 7.60 -12.06
N SER A 222 -1.24 6.94 -10.94
CA SER A 222 -0.56 5.70 -10.54
C SER A 222 -0.73 4.58 -11.57
N ASN A 223 -1.94 4.44 -12.13
CA ASN A 223 -2.23 3.43 -13.14
C ASN A 223 -1.42 3.64 -14.42
N PHE A 224 -1.08 4.88 -14.77
CA PHE A 224 -0.19 5.14 -15.91
C PHE A 224 1.22 4.59 -15.65
N ALA A 225 1.78 4.85 -14.46
CA ALA A 225 3.09 4.32 -14.06
C ALA A 225 3.10 2.78 -14.00
N LEU A 226 2.05 2.17 -13.47
CA LEU A 226 1.90 0.71 -13.42
C LEU A 226 1.81 0.09 -14.81
N ARG A 227 1.01 0.67 -15.72
CA ARG A 227 0.91 0.19 -17.11
C ARG A 227 2.24 0.31 -17.86
N TRP A 228 3.01 1.36 -17.58
CA TRP A 228 4.35 1.49 -18.15
C TRP A 228 5.27 0.37 -17.67
N ALA A 229 5.26 0.06 -16.36
CA ALA A 229 6.01 -1.06 -15.80
C ALA A 229 5.55 -2.41 -16.41
N GLU A 230 4.24 -2.65 -16.51
CA GLU A 230 3.69 -3.87 -17.12
C GLU A 230 4.19 -4.07 -18.56
N ARG A 231 4.18 -3.01 -19.38
CA ARG A 231 4.67 -3.08 -20.77
C ARG A 231 6.14 -3.44 -20.85
N HIS A 232 6.98 -2.90 -19.95
CA HIS A 232 8.40 -3.21 -19.92
C HIS A 232 8.65 -4.71 -19.66
N TYR A 233 7.92 -5.31 -18.72
CA TYR A 233 8.07 -6.73 -18.41
C TYR A 233 7.34 -7.64 -19.41
N ALA A 234 6.27 -7.18 -20.06
CA ALA A 234 5.48 -7.96 -21.04
C ALA A 234 6.13 -8.10 -22.43
N ALA A 235 7.21 -7.35 -22.73
CA ALA A 235 7.79 -7.25 -24.06
C ALA A 235 8.42 -8.54 -24.64
N GLY A 236 8.43 -9.67 -23.91
CA GLY A 236 9.10 -10.91 -24.32
C GLY A 236 8.21 -12.15 -24.45
N SER A 237 6.88 -12.03 -24.55
CA SER A 237 5.98 -13.21 -24.66
C SER A 237 4.85 -13.09 -25.68
N ARG A 238 4.91 -12.12 -26.61
CA ARG A 238 3.92 -12.02 -27.71
C ARG A 238 3.99 -13.19 -28.72
N GLU A 239 4.96 -14.10 -28.60
CA GLU A 239 5.18 -15.20 -29.55
C GLU A 239 4.64 -16.58 -29.10
N ALA A 240 4.16 -16.77 -27.87
CA ALA A 240 3.75 -18.10 -27.38
C ALA A 240 2.23 -18.39 -27.44
N GLN A 241 1.45 -17.57 -28.14
CA GLN A 241 0.00 -17.76 -28.35
C GLN A 241 -0.40 -17.80 -29.84
N ARG A 242 0.50 -18.25 -30.72
CA ARG A 242 0.15 -18.65 -32.07
C ARG A 242 0.25 -20.16 -32.22
#